data_AF-A0A964YGC7-F1
#
_entry.id   AF-A0A964YGC7-F1
#
_cell.length_a   1.000
_cell.length_b   1.000
_cell.length_c   1.000
_cell.angle_alpha   90.00
_cell.angle_beta   90.00
_cell.angle_gamma   90.00
#
_symmetry.space_group_name_H-M   'P 1'
#
loop_
_entity.id
_entity.type
_entity.pdbx_description
1 polymer ?
#
loop_
_entity_poly.entity_id
_entity_poly.type
_entity_poly.pdbx_seq_one_letter_code
_entity_poly.pdbx_strand_id
1 'polypeptide(L)'
;PTGYVADSTDCNDGNASIRPGAPEICDGLDNDCNGLVDEVLLTTWYRDADGDGYGTSSLTTQTCTPPAGYVADSTDCDDMRGTIHPGATEVCDSIDNDCDGLIDEGVLKTWYRDADGDGYGSLALKTLACSAPAGYLADSTDCDDTRASVNPTAAEVCDGLDNDCDGLVDDGVLSTWYRDADGDGFGTTSLTTQACTAPAGYVANNSDCDDTQSAVNPAAAEVCDSIDNDCDGLIDEGVLKIWYRDADGDGYGTSSLTTLACSAPAGYVANSSDCDDTKTTVNPTATEICDGLDNDCDGLIDDGVLSTWYRDADGDGYGTTSLKTQACTAPTGYVADSTDCNDANASIRPGATEVCDGVDNNCDGLVDEALLKTWYRDADGDGYGTVSLTTQACTAPAGYVANNSDCDDTRSAVNPAAAEVCDNIDNDCDGLIDEGVLKTWYRDADGDGYGTSSLTTQACSVPSGYVANNTDCDDTRA
;
A
#
# COMPACT_ATOMS: atom_id res chain seq x y z
N PRO A 1 -33.22 85.59 -129.22
CA PRO A 1 -31.88 86.10 -128.83
C PRO A 1 -31.16 85.05 -127.99
N THR A 2 -29.85 84.85 -128.17
CA THR A 2 -29.05 83.96 -127.30
C THR A 2 -29.12 84.46 -125.86
N GLY A 3 -29.52 83.59 -124.92
CA GLY A 3 -29.72 83.92 -123.50
C GLY A 3 -31.17 84.06 -123.02
N TYR A 4 -32.18 83.72 -123.82
CA TYR A 4 -33.61 83.76 -123.42
C TYR A 4 -34.24 82.36 -123.58
N VAL A 5 -35.01 81.92 -122.58
CA VAL A 5 -35.78 80.65 -122.59
C VAL A 5 -37.29 80.93 -122.59
N ALA A 6 -38.11 79.95 -122.97
CA ALA A 6 -39.57 80.09 -123.07
C ALA A 6 -40.32 79.88 -121.73
N ASP A 7 -39.60 79.44 -120.71
CA ASP A 7 -40.09 79.21 -119.36
C ASP A 7 -39.78 80.44 -118.49
N SER A 8 -40.78 80.98 -117.80
CA SER A 8 -40.64 82.18 -116.95
C SER A 8 -40.65 81.85 -115.46
N THR A 9 -40.27 80.62 -115.11
CA THR A 9 -40.27 80.12 -113.73
C THR A 9 -38.92 80.30 -113.02
N ASP A 10 -37.88 80.75 -113.74
CA ASP A 10 -36.62 81.19 -113.15
C ASP A 10 -36.84 82.46 -112.30
N CYS A 11 -36.55 82.36 -111.00
CA CYS A 11 -36.70 83.45 -110.05
C CYS A 11 -35.45 84.32 -109.89
N ASN A 12 -34.31 83.96 -110.53
CA ASN A 12 -33.10 84.77 -110.54
C ASN A 12 -32.23 84.59 -111.80
N ASP A 13 -32.56 85.34 -112.87
CA ASP A 13 -31.82 85.41 -114.14
C ASP A 13 -30.30 85.71 -114.01
N GLY A 14 -29.86 86.23 -112.85
CA GLY A 14 -28.46 86.56 -112.57
C GLY A 14 -27.65 85.42 -111.94
N ASN A 15 -28.29 84.35 -111.47
CA ASN A 15 -27.64 83.26 -110.74
C ASN A 15 -28.10 81.88 -111.25
N ALA A 16 -27.24 81.21 -112.03
CA ALA A 16 -27.55 79.90 -112.61
C ALA A 16 -27.82 78.78 -111.57
N SER A 17 -27.47 78.99 -110.30
CA SER A 17 -27.75 78.06 -109.20
C SER A 17 -29.19 78.16 -108.69
N ILE A 18 -29.89 79.26 -108.97
CA ILE A 18 -31.28 79.51 -108.55
C ILE A 18 -32.17 79.30 -109.77
N ARG A 19 -32.96 78.22 -109.78
CA ARG A 19 -33.85 77.86 -110.89
C ARG A 19 -34.85 76.77 -110.43
N PRO A 20 -36.01 76.65 -111.10
CA PRO A 20 -36.98 75.57 -110.89
C PRO A 20 -36.34 74.19 -110.69
N GLY A 21 -36.54 73.61 -109.51
CA GLY A 21 -36.05 72.27 -109.15
C GLY A 21 -34.53 72.15 -108.95
N ALA A 22 -33.81 73.26 -108.74
CA ALA A 22 -32.46 73.21 -108.19
C ALA A 22 -32.47 72.62 -106.77
N PRO A 23 -31.39 71.98 -106.30
CA PRO A 23 -31.26 71.63 -104.89
C PRO A 23 -31.16 72.89 -104.03
N GLU A 24 -31.92 72.93 -102.94
CA GLU A 24 -31.76 73.96 -101.89
C GLU A 24 -30.35 73.94 -101.29
N ILE A 25 -29.89 75.11 -100.85
CA ILE A 25 -28.58 75.33 -100.21
C ILE A 25 -28.82 76.36 -99.12
N CYS A 26 -28.40 76.09 -97.88
CA CYS A 26 -28.61 76.96 -96.72
C CYS A 26 -27.91 78.32 -96.82
N ASP A 27 -28.45 79.21 -97.63
CA ASP A 27 -27.96 80.57 -97.87
C ASP A 27 -29.06 81.63 -97.67
N GLY A 28 -30.25 81.22 -97.23
CA GLY A 28 -31.39 82.09 -96.98
C GLY A 28 -32.07 82.57 -98.26
N LEU A 29 -31.84 81.91 -99.40
CA LEU A 29 -32.47 82.16 -100.69
C LEU A 29 -33.37 80.96 -101.08
N ASP A 30 -34.42 81.22 -101.84
CA ASP A 30 -35.26 80.20 -102.47
C ASP A 30 -34.58 79.75 -103.76
N ASN A 31 -33.84 78.65 -103.72
CA ASN A 31 -32.97 78.22 -104.81
C ASN A 31 -33.73 77.45 -105.90
N ASP A 32 -34.81 76.77 -105.54
CA ASP A 32 -35.63 76.00 -106.46
C ASP A 32 -36.87 76.75 -106.98
N CYS A 33 -37.05 78.01 -106.53
CA CYS A 33 -38.11 78.93 -106.90
C CYS A 33 -39.53 78.44 -106.55
N ASN A 34 -39.69 77.63 -105.51
CA ASN A 34 -40.99 77.09 -105.10
C ASN A 34 -41.77 77.99 -104.11
N GLY A 35 -41.16 79.10 -103.67
CA GLY A 35 -41.74 80.07 -102.74
C GLY A 35 -41.45 79.79 -101.27
N LEU A 36 -40.64 78.78 -100.97
CA LEU A 36 -40.12 78.47 -99.65
C LEU A 36 -38.60 78.63 -99.68
N VAL A 37 -38.02 78.99 -98.54
CA VAL A 37 -36.57 79.20 -98.40
C VAL A 37 -36.03 78.06 -97.56
N ASP A 38 -35.06 77.31 -98.09
CA ASP A 38 -34.32 76.26 -97.39
C ASP A 38 -35.18 75.12 -96.80
N GLU A 39 -36.42 74.91 -97.25
CA GLU A 39 -37.45 74.11 -96.57
C GLU A 39 -37.15 72.61 -96.48
N VAL A 40 -36.28 72.09 -97.34
CA VAL A 40 -35.78 70.71 -97.29
C VAL A 40 -34.46 70.57 -96.51
N LEU A 41 -33.88 71.68 -96.05
CA LEU A 41 -32.65 71.76 -95.26
C LEU A 41 -32.87 72.20 -93.81
N LEU A 42 -34.07 72.66 -93.45
CA LEU A 42 -34.39 73.04 -92.08
C LEU A 42 -34.31 71.84 -91.13
N THR A 43 -33.45 71.95 -90.12
CA THR A 43 -33.41 71.04 -88.99
C THR A 43 -34.13 71.69 -87.82
N THR A 44 -34.91 70.89 -87.08
CA THR A 44 -35.50 71.37 -85.82
C THR A 44 -34.44 71.28 -84.73
N TRP A 45 -34.16 72.42 -84.10
CA TRP A 45 -33.24 72.54 -82.98
C TRP A 45 -34.03 72.83 -81.71
N TYR A 46 -33.60 72.27 -80.60
CA TYR A 46 -34.23 72.31 -79.29
C TYR A 46 -33.41 73.20 -78.37
N ARG A 47 -34.06 74.06 -77.59
CA ARG A 47 -33.32 74.96 -76.69
C ARG A 47 -32.57 74.12 -75.66
N ASP A 48 -31.31 74.48 -75.44
CA ASP A 48 -30.40 73.96 -74.43
C ASP A 48 -30.02 75.15 -73.54
N ALA A 49 -30.70 75.30 -72.40
CA ALA A 49 -30.59 76.49 -71.56
C ALA A 49 -29.49 76.41 -70.49
N ASP A 50 -29.10 75.20 -70.09
CA ASP A 50 -28.03 74.96 -69.10
C ASP A 50 -26.68 74.58 -69.75
N GLY A 51 -26.67 74.26 -71.03
CA GLY A 51 -25.50 74.06 -71.86
C GLY A 51 -24.89 72.66 -71.78
N ASP A 52 -25.68 71.63 -71.44
CA ASP A 52 -25.19 70.25 -71.28
C ASP A 52 -25.17 69.44 -72.60
N GLY A 53 -25.78 69.96 -73.66
CA GLY A 53 -25.81 69.33 -74.98
C GLY A 53 -27.13 68.62 -75.32
N TYR A 54 -28.08 68.55 -74.39
CA TYR A 54 -29.44 68.07 -74.60
C TYR A 54 -30.42 69.26 -74.54
N GLY A 55 -31.56 69.16 -75.24
CA GLY A 55 -32.50 70.27 -75.31
C GLY A 55 -33.93 69.86 -75.09
N THR A 56 -34.78 70.82 -74.72
CA THR A 56 -36.19 70.55 -74.44
C THR A 56 -37.05 70.49 -75.71
N SER A 57 -37.85 69.44 -75.84
CA SER A 57 -38.90 69.32 -76.88
C SER A 57 -39.98 70.41 -76.81
N SER A 58 -40.09 71.11 -75.69
CA SER A 58 -41.11 72.15 -75.47
C SER A 58 -40.78 73.49 -76.13
N LEU A 59 -39.52 73.72 -76.52
CA LEU A 59 -39.07 74.96 -77.14
C LEU A 59 -38.12 74.71 -78.30
N THR A 60 -38.65 74.84 -79.51
CA THR A 60 -37.95 74.51 -80.76
C THR A 60 -37.80 75.71 -81.68
N THR A 61 -36.77 75.68 -82.52
CA THR A 61 -36.60 76.58 -83.67
C THR A 61 -36.18 75.78 -84.90
N GLN A 62 -36.43 76.30 -86.11
CA GLN A 62 -36.06 75.63 -87.36
C GLN A 62 -35.09 76.50 -88.15
N THR A 63 -33.87 76.00 -88.33
CA THR A 63 -32.78 76.63 -89.08
C THR A 63 -31.89 75.54 -89.67
N CYS A 64 -31.14 75.84 -90.73
CA CYS A 64 -30.23 74.85 -91.31
C CYS A 64 -28.85 74.77 -90.63
N THR A 65 -28.55 75.65 -89.67
CA THR A 65 -27.40 75.54 -88.75
C THR A 65 -27.84 75.76 -87.31
N PRO A 66 -27.16 75.16 -86.31
CA PRO A 66 -27.54 75.27 -84.89
C PRO A 66 -27.47 76.74 -84.42
N PRO A 67 -28.58 77.31 -83.95
CA PRO A 67 -28.56 78.60 -83.29
C PRO A 67 -27.84 78.50 -81.94
N ALA A 68 -27.27 79.61 -81.45
CA ALA A 68 -26.63 79.62 -80.14
C ALA A 68 -27.65 79.27 -79.04
N GLY A 69 -27.29 78.31 -78.17
CA GLY A 69 -28.17 77.81 -77.11
C GLY A 69 -29.27 76.85 -77.59
N TYR A 70 -29.06 76.20 -78.73
CA TYR A 70 -29.94 75.13 -79.23
C TYR A 70 -29.12 73.93 -79.73
N VAL A 71 -29.64 72.73 -79.55
CA VAL A 71 -29.03 71.44 -79.91
C VAL A 71 -30.01 70.56 -80.70
N ALA A 72 -29.51 69.53 -81.38
CA ALA A 72 -30.34 68.65 -82.20
C ALA A 72 -31.09 67.59 -81.37
N ASP A 73 -30.59 67.32 -80.16
CA ASP A 73 -31.18 66.35 -79.26
C ASP A 73 -32.33 66.99 -78.45
N SER A 74 -33.42 66.25 -78.29
CA SER A 74 -34.67 66.72 -77.67
C SER A 74 -35.04 65.97 -76.40
N THR A 75 -34.11 65.16 -75.90
CA THR A 75 -34.35 64.13 -74.88
C THR A 75 -34.10 64.62 -73.45
N ASP A 76 -33.79 65.91 -73.28
CA ASP A 76 -33.62 66.53 -71.97
C ASP A 76 -34.94 66.57 -71.18
N CYS A 77 -34.92 66.04 -69.95
CA CYS A 77 -36.06 66.06 -69.04
C CYS A 77 -36.06 67.27 -68.06
N ASP A 78 -34.96 68.03 -67.91
CA ASP A 78 -34.90 69.29 -67.16
C ASP A 78 -33.86 70.28 -67.76
N ASP A 79 -34.29 71.02 -68.79
CA ASP A 79 -33.54 72.10 -69.51
C ASP A 79 -33.13 73.31 -68.64
N MET A 80 -33.18 73.18 -67.32
CA MET A 80 -32.63 74.17 -66.38
C MET A 80 -31.50 73.60 -65.52
N ARG A 81 -31.20 72.30 -65.63
CA ARG A 81 -30.24 71.58 -64.80
C ARG A 81 -29.42 70.59 -65.63
N GLY A 82 -28.22 71.00 -66.01
CA GLY A 82 -27.28 70.18 -66.80
C GLY A 82 -26.68 68.96 -66.11
N THR A 83 -27.25 68.52 -64.98
CA THR A 83 -26.97 67.23 -64.33
C THR A 83 -28.12 66.24 -64.50
N ILE A 84 -29.24 66.66 -65.09
CA ILE A 84 -30.44 65.86 -65.34
C ILE A 84 -30.61 65.78 -66.85
N HIS A 85 -30.09 64.73 -67.45
CA HIS A 85 -30.12 64.53 -68.89
C HIS A 85 -29.94 63.05 -69.22
N PRO A 86 -30.32 62.61 -70.43
CA PRO A 86 -30.11 61.24 -70.89
C PRO A 86 -28.71 60.70 -70.63
N GLY A 87 -28.65 59.58 -69.90
CA GLY A 87 -27.39 58.92 -69.53
C GLY A 87 -26.52 59.66 -68.52
N ALA A 88 -27.07 60.63 -67.77
CA ALA A 88 -26.44 61.16 -66.56
C ALA A 88 -26.21 60.03 -65.52
N THR A 89 -25.38 60.30 -64.51
CA THR A 89 -25.21 59.34 -63.40
C THR A 89 -26.26 59.62 -62.35
N GLU A 90 -27.03 58.59 -61.99
CA GLU A 90 -27.97 58.69 -60.88
C GLU A 90 -27.31 59.13 -59.57
N VAL A 91 -27.98 60.05 -58.91
CA VAL A 91 -27.68 60.52 -57.56
C VAL A 91 -28.93 60.31 -56.73
N CYS A 92 -28.79 59.81 -55.50
CA CYS A 92 -29.96 59.62 -54.67
C CYS A 92 -30.55 60.94 -54.16
N ASP A 93 -31.40 61.55 -54.96
CA ASP A 93 -32.15 62.76 -54.65
C ASP A 93 -33.63 62.66 -55.02
N SER A 94 -34.10 61.46 -55.36
CA SER A 94 -35.47 61.17 -55.75
C SER A 94 -35.89 61.85 -57.06
N ILE A 95 -34.89 62.14 -57.91
CA ILE A 95 -35.06 62.64 -59.26
C ILE A 95 -34.51 61.56 -60.21
N ASP A 96 -35.18 61.39 -61.35
CA ASP A 96 -34.68 60.62 -62.48
C ASP A 96 -33.64 61.50 -63.19
N ASN A 97 -32.35 61.29 -62.91
CA ASN A 97 -31.28 62.14 -63.42
C ASN A 97 -30.91 61.77 -64.85
N ASP A 98 -31.03 60.48 -65.21
CA ASP A 98 -30.66 59.96 -66.52
C ASP A 98 -31.81 59.89 -67.53
N CYS A 99 -33.00 60.37 -67.12
CA CYS A 99 -34.22 60.46 -67.90
C CYS A 99 -34.71 59.13 -68.48
N ASP A 100 -34.37 57.98 -67.87
CA ASP A 100 -34.78 56.65 -68.34
C ASP A 100 -36.17 56.20 -67.84
N GLY A 101 -36.76 56.95 -66.90
CA GLY A 101 -38.05 56.70 -66.28
C GLY A 101 -37.98 55.90 -64.97
N LEU A 102 -36.79 55.54 -64.52
CA LEU A 102 -36.51 55.01 -63.19
C LEU A 102 -35.93 56.13 -62.32
N ILE A 103 -36.05 55.99 -61.00
CA ILE A 103 -35.56 57.00 -60.05
C ILE A 103 -34.52 56.33 -59.17
N ASP A 104 -33.35 56.95 -59.09
CA ASP A 104 -32.23 56.55 -58.24
C ASP A 104 -31.73 55.10 -58.51
N GLU A 105 -32.01 54.50 -59.67
CA GLU A 105 -31.55 53.15 -59.98
C GLU A 105 -30.01 53.06 -60.05
N GLY A 106 -29.48 51.88 -59.77
CA GLY A 106 -28.03 51.70 -59.64
C GLY A 106 -27.40 52.34 -58.37
N VAL A 107 -28.07 53.27 -57.68
CA VAL A 107 -27.62 53.84 -56.39
C VAL A 107 -28.41 53.38 -55.17
N LEU A 108 -29.57 52.73 -55.37
CA LEU A 108 -30.32 52.07 -54.30
C LEU A 108 -29.52 50.92 -53.68
N LYS A 109 -29.54 50.85 -52.34
CA LYS A 109 -29.00 49.73 -51.57
C LYS A 109 -30.13 48.82 -51.11
N THR A 110 -29.84 47.54 -50.95
CA THR A 110 -30.75 46.60 -50.30
C THR A 110 -30.62 46.74 -48.79
N TRP A 111 -31.77 46.87 -48.12
CA TRP A 111 -31.89 46.89 -46.67
C TRP A 111 -32.84 45.78 -46.23
N TYR A 112 -32.55 45.15 -45.10
CA TYR A 112 -33.26 44.00 -44.55
C TYR A 112 -33.96 44.41 -43.25
N ARG A 113 -35.17 43.95 -43.05
CA ARG A 113 -35.98 44.31 -41.87
C ARG A 113 -35.37 43.70 -40.62
N ASP A 114 -35.31 44.50 -39.56
CA ASP A 114 -34.94 44.13 -38.20
C ASP A 114 -36.16 44.45 -37.31
N ALA A 115 -36.96 43.43 -37.01
CA ALA A 115 -38.27 43.60 -36.41
C ALA A 115 -38.33 43.34 -34.92
N ASP A 116 -37.40 42.55 -34.39
CA ASP A 116 -37.23 42.33 -32.96
C ASP A 116 -36.16 43.26 -32.34
N GLY A 117 -35.38 43.96 -33.16
CA GLY A 117 -34.49 45.03 -32.75
C GLY A 117 -33.13 44.55 -32.25
N ASP A 118 -32.65 43.39 -32.70
CA ASP A 118 -31.41 42.79 -32.23
C ASP A 118 -30.15 43.21 -33.01
N GLY A 119 -30.34 43.89 -34.13
CA GLY A 119 -29.25 44.38 -34.97
C GLY A 119 -28.92 43.50 -36.18
N TYR A 120 -29.71 42.46 -36.45
CA TYR A 120 -29.57 41.59 -37.61
C TYR A 120 -30.85 41.66 -38.46
N GLY A 121 -30.68 41.57 -39.79
CA GLY A 121 -31.79 41.74 -40.72
C GLY A 121 -32.19 40.44 -41.42
N SER A 122 -33.48 40.27 -41.68
CA SER A 122 -34.01 39.07 -42.36
C SER A 122 -33.75 39.05 -43.86
N LEU A 123 -33.12 37.99 -44.38
CA LEU A 123 -32.99 37.76 -45.84
C LEU A 123 -34.32 37.72 -46.60
N ALA A 124 -35.40 37.31 -45.92
CA ALA A 124 -36.72 37.18 -46.51
C ALA A 124 -37.44 38.52 -46.67
N LEU A 125 -37.12 39.52 -45.83
CA LEU A 125 -37.83 40.79 -45.76
C LEU A 125 -36.88 41.93 -46.11
N LYS A 126 -36.79 42.27 -47.41
CA LYS A 126 -35.89 43.30 -47.92
C LYS A 126 -36.58 44.38 -48.73
N THR A 127 -35.99 45.57 -48.75
CA THR A 127 -36.41 46.73 -49.54
C THR A 127 -35.21 47.43 -50.17
N LEU A 128 -35.46 48.21 -51.22
CA LEU A 128 -34.46 49.08 -51.83
C LEU A 128 -34.65 50.52 -51.35
N ALA A 129 -33.57 51.16 -50.91
CA ALA A 129 -33.54 52.57 -50.51
C ALA A 129 -32.10 53.09 -50.52
N CYS A 130 -31.90 54.40 -50.62
CA CYS A 130 -30.56 54.97 -50.60
C CYS A 130 -29.94 55.02 -49.20
N SER A 131 -30.77 55.20 -48.19
CA SER A 131 -30.42 55.18 -46.77
C SER A 131 -31.33 54.20 -46.05
N ALA A 132 -30.88 53.72 -44.89
CA ALA A 132 -31.61 52.75 -44.08
C ALA A 132 -33.01 53.28 -43.73
N PRO A 133 -34.09 52.63 -44.19
CA PRO A 133 -35.42 52.92 -43.68
C PRO A 133 -35.50 52.60 -42.17
N ALA A 134 -36.43 53.24 -41.46
CA ALA A 134 -36.63 52.93 -40.04
C ALA A 134 -37.00 51.44 -39.86
N GLY A 135 -36.27 50.74 -38.99
CA GLY A 135 -36.45 49.30 -38.75
C GLY A 135 -35.83 48.40 -39.83
N TYR A 136 -34.86 48.89 -40.61
CA TYR A 136 -34.09 48.11 -41.57
C TYR A 136 -32.58 48.33 -41.41
N LEU A 137 -31.79 47.30 -41.70
CA LEU A 137 -30.34 47.24 -41.59
C LEU A 137 -29.70 46.72 -42.87
N ALA A 138 -28.39 46.94 -43.03
CA ALA A 138 -27.65 46.42 -44.18
C ALA A 138 -27.30 44.91 -44.03
N ASP A 139 -27.28 44.44 -42.79
CA ASP A 139 -27.03 43.05 -42.44
C ASP A 139 -28.23 42.17 -42.82
N SER A 140 -27.94 40.94 -43.26
CA SER A 140 -28.95 39.99 -43.72
C SER A 140 -28.76 38.61 -43.09
N THR A 141 -28.24 38.54 -41.87
CA THR A 141 -27.79 37.26 -41.31
C THR A 141 -28.75 36.70 -40.25
N ASP A 142 -29.86 37.38 -40.00
CA ASP A 142 -30.92 36.91 -39.11
C ASP A 142 -31.76 35.79 -39.74
N CYS A 143 -31.88 34.68 -39.01
CA CYS A 143 -32.69 33.53 -39.36
C CYS A 143 -34.10 33.53 -38.71
N ASP A 144 -34.37 34.37 -37.70
CA ASP A 144 -35.68 34.54 -37.07
C ASP A 144 -35.94 35.99 -36.60
N ASP A 145 -36.45 36.83 -37.52
CA ASP A 145 -36.86 38.24 -37.35
C ASP A 145 -38.03 38.45 -36.37
N THR A 146 -38.34 37.47 -35.52
CA THR A 146 -39.34 37.59 -34.46
C THR A 146 -38.75 37.35 -33.07
N ARG A 147 -37.47 36.98 -32.98
CA ARG A 147 -36.79 36.60 -31.74
C ARG A 147 -35.37 37.15 -31.69
N ALA A 148 -35.21 38.24 -30.93
CA ALA A 148 -33.91 38.88 -30.67
C ALA A 148 -32.85 37.99 -29.98
N SER A 149 -33.22 36.77 -29.56
CA SER A 149 -32.30 35.76 -29.02
C SER A 149 -31.80 34.76 -30.06
N VAL A 150 -32.21 34.90 -31.32
CA VAL A 150 -31.86 34.03 -32.45
C VAL A 150 -31.20 34.91 -33.50
N ASN A 151 -29.87 34.94 -33.51
CA ASN A 151 -29.08 35.70 -34.45
C ASN A 151 -27.65 35.15 -34.53
N PRO A 152 -26.86 35.52 -35.56
CA PRO A 152 -25.51 35.00 -35.84
C PRO A 152 -24.47 35.05 -34.73
N THR A 153 -24.74 35.77 -33.65
CA THR A 153 -23.83 35.90 -32.52
C THR A 153 -24.44 35.47 -31.19
N ALA A 154 -25.69 34.99 -31.21
CA ALA A 154 -26.29 34.35 -30.06
C ALA A 154 -25.47 33.11 -29.69
N ALA A 155 -25.51 32.75 -28.42
CA ALA A 155 -24.98 31.46 -27.99
C ALA A 155 -26.10 30.43 -28.09
N GLU A 156 -25.76 29.24 -28.55
CA GLU A 156 -26.68 28.09 -28.49
C GLU A 156 -27.22 27.88 -27.07
N VAL A 157 -28.51 27.64 -26.99
CA VAL A 157 -29.24 27.27 -25.78
C VAL A 157 -30.08 26.07 -26.12
N CYS A 158 -30.18 25.09 -25.21
CA CYS A 158 -30.96 23.90 -25.48
C CYS A 158 -32.48 24.14 -25.45
N ASP A 159 -33.00 24.71 -26.53
CA ASP A 159 -34.42 24.98 -26.74
C ASP A 159 -34.95 24.41 -28.06
N GLY A 160 -34.09 23.73 -28.83
CA GLY A 160 -34.43 23.12 -30.11
C GLY A 160 -34.51 24.12 -31.25
N LEU A 161 -33.97 25.33 -31.07
CA LEU A 161 -33.74 26.32 -32.11
C LEU A 161 -32.26 26.32 -32.52
N ASP A 162 -32.01 26.83 -33.71
CA ASP A 162 -30.67 27.22 -34.16
C ASP A 162 -30.53 28.68 -33.74
N ASN A 163 -29.93 28.94 -32.58
CA ASN A 163 -29.88 30.28 -32.00
C ASN A 163 -28.85 31.14 -32.73
N ASP A 164 -27.74 30.56 -33.17
CA ASP A 164 -26.62 31.26 -33.81
C ASP A 164 -26.68 31.26 -35.34
N CYS A 165 -27.78 30.78 -35.91
CA CYS A 165 -28.08 30.79 -37.34
C CYS A 165 -27.00 30.12 -38.21
N ASP A 166 -26.24 29.16 -37.67
CA ASP A 166 -25.19 28.44 -38.40
C ASP A 166 -25.72 27.22 -39.19
N GLY A 167 -26.99 26.88 -38.97
CA GLY A 167 -27.69 25.75 -39.58
C GLY A 167 -27.72 24.48 -38.73
N LEU A 168 -27.16 24.49 -37.51
CA LEU A 168 -27.10 23.36 -36.59
C LEU A 168 -27.83 23.68 -35.29
N VAL A 169 -28.89 22.93 -35.01
CA VAL A 169 -29.68 23.09 -33.78
C VAL A 169 -28.89 22.57 -32.57
N ASP A 170 -28.73 23.41 -31.56
CA ASP A 170 -28.14 23.12 -30.24
C ASP A 170 -26.65 22.66 -30.26
N ASP A 171 -25.91 22.74 -31.37
CA ASP A 171 -24.59 22.08 -31.55
C ASP A 171 -23.53 22.51 -30.53
N GLY A 172 -23.63 23.73 -29.99
CA GLY A 172 -22.74 24.25 -28.95
C GLY A 172 -23.04 23.78 -27.51
N VAL A 173 -24.17 23.10 -27.27
CA VAL A 173 -24.64 22.72 -25.93
C VAL A 173 -24.95 21.24 -25.75
N LEU A 174 -24.83 20.43 -26.79
CA LEU A 174 -25.03 18.98 -26.70
C LEU A 174 -23.90 18.33 -25.89
N SER A 175 -24.29 17.47 -24.94
CA SER A 175 -23.37 16.56 -24.27
C SER A 175 -23.47 15.17 -24.88
N THR A 176 -22.36 14.44 -24.91
CA THR A 176 -22.38 13.01 -25.29
C THR A 176 -22.81 12.19 -24.08
N TRP A 177 -23.81 11.35 -24.27
CA TRP A 177 -24.31 10.39 -23.29
C TRP A 177 -24.07 8.97 -23.78
N TYR A 178 -23.79 8.08 -22.83
CA TYR A 178 -23.40 6.69 -23.05
C TYR A 178 -24.52 5.79 -22.56
N ARG A 179 -24.88 4.77 -23.34
CA ARG A 179 -25.96 3.85 -22.94
C ARG A 179 -25.56 3.11 -21.67
N ASP A 180 -26.51 3.00 -20.75
CA ASP A 180 -26.44 2.26 -19.48
C ASP A 180 -27.58 1.23 -19.52
N ALA A 181 -27.29 -0.01 -19.93
CA ALA A 181 -28.32 -1.03 -20.15
C ALA A 181 -28.75 -1.77 -18.89
N ASP A 182 -27.84 -1.94 -17.94
CA ASP A 182 -28.08 -2.68 -16.71
C ASP A 182 -28.43 -1.78 -15.51
N GLY A 183 -28.25 -0.47 -15.65
CA GLY A 183 -28.72 0.55 -14.72
C GLY A 183 -27.78 0.81 -13.55
N ASP A 184 -26.47 0.54 -13.69
CA ASP A 184 -25.49 0.72 -12.62
C ASP A 184 -24.87 2.13 -12.54
N GLY A 185 -25.15 2.98 -13.52
CA GLY A 185 -24.67 4.36 -13.58
C GLY A 185 -23.38 4.55 -14.39
N PHE A 186 -22.83 3.50 -14.96
CA PHE A 186 -21.75 3.53 -15.94
C PHE A 186 -22.32 3.18 -17.32
N GLY A 187 -21.71 3.71 -18.38
CA GLY A 187 -22.23 3.49 -19.73
C GLY A 187 -21.14 3.11 -20.71
N THR A 188 -21.55 2.52 -21.83
CA THR A 188 -20.63 2.02 -22.86
C THR A 188 -20.28 3.06 -23.92
N THR A 189 -19.01 3.09 -24.32
CA THR A 189 -18.54 3.87 -25.48
C THR A 189 -19.03 3.33 -26.83
N SER A 190 -19.54 2.10 -26.87
CA SER A 190 -20.01 1.45 -28.10
C SER A 190 -21.34 2.00 -28.63
N LEU A 191 -22.13 2.65 -27.76
CA LEU A 191 -23.42 3.22 -28.13
C LEU A 191 -23.64 4.56 -27.42
N THR A 192 -23.47 5.64 -28.17
CA THR A 192 -23.60 7.01 -27.67
C THR A 192 -24.74 7.76 -28.34
N THR A 193 -25.18 8.82 -27.69
CA THR A 193 -26.12 9.80 -28.25
C THR A 193 -25.76 11.20 -27.77
N GLN A 194 -26.13 12.22 -28.54
CA GLN A 194 -25.94 13.62 -28.17
C GLN A 194 -27.27 14.23 -27.76
N ALA A 195 -27.30 14.83 -26.58
CA ALA A 195 -28.47 15.50 -26.02
C ALA A 195 -28.05 16.50 -24.95
N CYS A 196 -28.88 17.50 -24.68
CA CYS A 196 -28.57 18.49 -23.64
C CYS A 196 -28.75 17.95 -22.22
N THR A 197 -29.62 16.94 -22.06
CA THR A 197 -29.87 16.25 -20.79
C THR A 197 -29.86 14.75 -21.03
N ALA A 198 -29.55 13.99 -19.99
CA ALA A 198 -29.48 12.54 -20.04
C ALA A 198 -30.77 11.93 -20.60
N PRO A 199 -30.74 11.29 -21.77
CA PRO A 199 -31.87 10.50 -22.24
C PRO A 199 -32.11 9.32 -21.30
N ALA A 200 -33.34 8.79 -21.28
CA ALA A 200 -33.64 7.60 -20.49
C ALA A 200 -32.77 6.41 -20.93
N GLY A 201 -32.10 5.75 -19.98
CA GLY A 201 -31.17 4.65 -20.25
C GLY A 201 -29.78 5.09 -20.74
N TYR A 202 -29.41 6.34 -20.51
CA TYR A 202 -28.08 6.87 -20.82
C TYR A 202 -27.52 7.67 -19.64
N VAL A 203 -26.19 7.65 -19.47
CA VAL A 203 -25.44 8.31 -18.41
C VAL A 203 -24.22 9.05 -18.97
N ALA A 204 -23.65 9.98 -18.21
CA ALA A 204 -22.49 10.76 -18.66
C ALA A 204 -21.17 9.98 -18.51
N ASN A 205 -21.15 8.96 -17.65
CA ASN A 205 -19.99 8.13 -17.39
C ASN A 205 -19.84 7.09 -18.49
N ASN A 206 -18.62 6.90 -19.00
CA ASN A 206 -18.33 6.03 -20.15
C ASN A 206 -17.37 4.89 -19.81
N SER A 207 -17.17 4.61 -18.53
CA SER A 207 -16.11 3.72 -18.04
C SER A 207 -16.59 2.28 -17.85
N ASP A 208 -17.77 1.92 -18.35
CA ASP A 208 -18.29 0.56 -18.25
C ASP A 208 -17.60 -0.39 -19.24
N CYS A 209 -17.08 -1.51 -18.72
CA CYS A 209 -16.48 -2.57 -19.52
C CYS A 209 -17.47 -3.69 -19.91
N ASP A 210 -18.61 -3.83 -19.24
CA ASP A 210 -19.70 -4.74 -19.60
C ASP A 210 -21.09 -4.16 -19.26
N ASP A 211 -21.64 -3.39 -20.19
CA ASP A 211 -22.98 -2.74 -20.18
C ASP A 211 -24.15 -3.74 -20.16
N THR A 212 -23.93 -5.00 -19.82
CA THR A 212 -24.97 -6.01 -19.61
C THR A 212 -24.97 -6.59 -18.20
N GLN A 213 -23.99 -6.25 -17.38
CA GLN A 213 -23.79 -6.79 -16.04
C GLN A 213 -23.49 -5.69 -15.02
N SER A 214 -24.49 -5.31 -14.22
CA SER A 214 -24.41 -4.23 -13.21
C SER A 214 -23.39 -4.45 -12.08
N ALA A 215 -22.70 -5.59 -12.07
CA ALA A 215 -21.65 -5.95 -11.13
C ALA A 215 -20.25 -5.84 -11.75
N VAL A 216 -20.15 -5.38 -12.99
CA VAL A 216 -18.92 -5.26 -13.77
C VAL A 216 -18.78 -3.79 -14.18
N ASN A 217 -18.21 -2.98 -13.30
CA ASN A 217 -18.00 -1.55 -13.50
C ASN A 217 -16.87 -1.04 -12.62
N PRO A 218 -16.29 0.15 -12.91
CA PRO A 218 -15.17 0.71 -12.14
C PRO A 218 -15.35 0.96 -10.64
N ALA A 219 -16.55 0.81 -10.12
CA ALA A 219 -16.82 0.90 -8.68
C ALA A 219 -17.16 -0.45 -8.05
N ALA A 220 -17.24 -1.53 -8.83
CA ALA A 220 -17.41 -2.87 -8.33
C ALA A 220 -16.18 -3.30 -7.51
N ALA A 221 -16.38 -4.27 -6.64
CA ALA A 221 -15.29 -4.94 -5.96
C ALA A 221 -15.04 -6.27 -6.67
N GLU A 222 -13.78 -6.63 -6.83
CA GLU A 222 -13.39 -7.92 -7.37
C GLU A 222 -14.06 -9.07 -6.61
N VAL A 223 -14.61 -9.99 -7.38
CA VAL A 223 -15.14 -11.26 -6.93
C VAL A 223 -14.37 -12.33 -7.67
N CYS A 224 -14.04 -13.42 -6.99
CA CYS A 224 -13.35 -14.50 -7.70
C CYS A 224 -14.28 -15.29 -8.62
N ASP A 225 -14.48 -14.80 -9.82
CA ASP A 225 -15.28 -15.41 -10.87
C ASP A 225 -14.60 -15.38 -12.26
N SER A 226 -13.33 -14.96 -12.30
CA SER A 226 -12.52 -14.83 -13.52
C SER A 226 -13.02 -13.75 -14.48
N ILE A 227 -13.77 -12.79 -13.97
CA ILE A 227 -14.15 -11.54 -14.64
C ILE A 227 -13.34 -10.42 -13.98
N ASP A 228 -12.95 -9.44 -14.77
CA ASP A 228 -12.44 -8.15 -14.29
C ASP A 228 -13.67 -7.34 -13.88
N ASN A 229 -14.06 -7.40 -12.60
CA ASN A 229 -15.30 -6.78 -12.13
C ASN A 229 -15.14 -5.25 -12.06
N ASP A 230 -13.97 -4.75 -11.70
CA ASP A 230 -13.71 -3.32 -11.52
C ASP A 230 -13.12 -2.62 -12.76
N CYS A 231 -13.05 -3.32 -13.89
CA CYS A 231 -12.61 -2.80 -15.17
C CYS A 231 -11.20 -2.16 -15.14
N ASP A 232 -10.31 -2.55 -14.23
CA ASP A 232 -8.94 -2.01 -14.15
C ASP A 232 -7.93 -2.73 -15.08
N GLY A 233 -8.36 -3.83 -15.70
CA GLY A 233 -7.58 -4.66 -16.61
C GLY A 233 -6.88 -5.85 -15.93
N LEU A 234 -7.04 -6.02 -14.62
CA LEU A 234 -6.63 -7.19 -13.86
C LEU A 234 -7.86 -8.05 -13.56
N ILE A 235 -7.65 -9.33 -13.26
CA ILE A 235 -8.74 -10.28 -13.00
C ILE A 235 -8.55 -10.83 -11.60
N ASP A 236 -9.60 -10.75 -10.79
CA ASP A 236 -9.70 -11.28 -9.43
C ASP A 236 -8.62 -10.69 -8.47
N GLU A 237 -8.04 -9.52 -8.76
CA GLU A 237 -7.01 -8.94 -7.90
C GLU A 237 -7.57 -8.52 -6.53
N GLY A 238 -6.71 -8.50 -5.52
CA GLY A 238 -7.14 -8.28 -4.13
C GLY A 238 -7.92 -9.45 -3.49
N VAL A 239 -8.52 -10.37 -4.26
CA VAL A 239 -9.22 -11.57 -3.73
C VAL A 239 -8.43 -12.88 -3.91
N LEU A 240 -7.42 -12.89 -4.77
CA LEU A 240 -6.48 -14.01 -4.90
C LEU A 240 -5.72 -14.27 -3.60
N LYS A 241 -5.60 -15.55 -3.23
CA LYS A 241 -4.78 -16.01 -2.10
C LYS A 241 -3.50 -16.63 -2.61
N ILE A 242 -2.43 -16.48 -1.84
CA ILE A 242 -1.18 -17.20 -2.08
C ILE A 242 -1.37 -18.64 -1.61
N TRP A 243 -1.08 -19.58 -2.49
CA TRP A 243 -1.02 -21.01 -2.21
C TRP A 243 0.41 -21.51 -2.41
N TYR A 244 0.84 -22.44 -1.56
CA TYR A 244 2.18 -23.00 -1.51
C TYR A 244 2.14 -24.42 -2.04
N ARG A 245 3.10 -24.80 -2.87
CA ARG A 245 3.13 -26.15 -3.45
C ARG A 245 3.34 -27.18 -2.35
N ASP A 246 2.56 -28.25 -2.41
CA ASP A 246 2.65 -29.46 -1.58
C ASP A 246 2.88 -30.64 -2.54
N ALA A 247 4.14 -31.01 -2.71
CA ALA A 247 4.55 -31.95 -3.75
C ALA A 247 4.52 -33.41 -3.31
N ASP A 248 4.68 -33.66 -2.02
CA ASP A 248 4.67 -34.99 -1.44
C ASP A 248 3.30 -35.38 -0.86
N GLY A 249 2.40 -34.41 -0.68
CA GLY A 249 1.00 -34.59 -0.33
C GLY A 249 0.74 -34.73 1.17
N ASP A 250 1.61 -34.22 2.03
CA ASP A 250 1.46 -34.30 3.48
C ASP A 250 0.60 -33.18 4.10
N GLY A 251 0.22 -32.19 3.29
CA GLY A 251 -0.62 -31.07 3.69
C GLY A 251 0.15 -29.82 4.11
N TYR A 252 1.47 -29.82 4.06
CA TYR A 252 2.32 -28.66 4.25
C TYR A 252 2.96 -28.23 2.94
N GLY A 253 3.15 -26.92 2.76
CA GLY A 253 3.63 -26.37 1.51
C GLY A 253 4.97 -25.68 1.64
N THR A 254 5.72 -25.61 0.54
CA THR A 254 7.00 -24.88 0.49
C THR A 254 6.82 -23.39 0.18
N SER A 255 7.53 -22.52 0.91
CA SER A 255 7.58 -21.09 0.60
C SER A 255 8.31 -20.75 -0.71
N SER A 256 9.06 -21.70 -1.28
CA SER A 256 9.88 -21.49 -2.47
C SER A 256 9.09 -21.49 -3.78
N LEU A 257 7.89 -22.08 -3.79
CA LEU A 257 7.04 -22.18 -4.97
C LEU A 257 5.60 -21.87 -4.61
N THR A 258 5.11 -20.76 -5.14
CA THR A 258 3.78 -20.23 -4.85
C THR A 258 2.97 -19.99 -6.12
N THR A 259 1.66 -19.95 -5.95
CA THR A 259 0.72 -19.53 -6.99
C THR A 259 -0.40 -18.70 -6.38
N LEU A 260 -0.99 -17.80 -7.16
CA LEU A 260 -2.15 -17.02 -6.76
C LEU A 260 -3.41 -17.68 -7.32
N ALA A 261 -4.36 -17.98 -6.44
CA ALA A 261 -5.65 -18.54 -6.81
C ALA A 261 -6.68 -18.29 -5.70
N CYS A 262 -7.95 -18.35 -6.03
CA CYS A 262 -9.01 -18.10 -5.05
C CYS A 262 -9.31 -19.30 -4.15
N SER A 263 -9.11 -20.49 -4.71
CA SER A 263 -9.21 -21.77 -4.03
C SER A 263 -7.94 -22.57 -4.27
N ALA A 264 -7.62 -23.49 -3.35
CA ALA A 264 -6.46 -24.36 -3.43
C ALA A 264 -6.38 -25.06 -4.79
N PRO A 265 -5.36 -24.76 -5.62
CA PRO A 265 -5.09 -25.56 -6.80
C PRO A 265 -4.66 -26.97 -6.40
N ALA A 266 -4.81 -27.93 -7.30
CA ALA A 266 -4.36 -29.29 -7.04
C ALA A 266 -2.84 -29.32 -6.78
N GLY A 267 -2.42 -29.94 -5.68
CA GLY A 267 -1.01 -29.99 -5.25
C GLY A 267 -0.52 -28.70 -4.58
N TYR A 268 -1.42 -27.88 -4.04
CA TYR A 268 -1.09 -26.69 -3.27
C TYR A 268 -1.92 -26.59 -2.00
N VAL A 269 -1.35 -25.99 -0.94
CA VAL A 269 -1.96 -25.79 0.37
C VAL A 269 -1.75 -24.35 0.87
N ALA A 270 -2.48 -23.96 1.92
CA ALA A 270 -2.50 -22.57 2.39
C ALA A 270 -1.32 -22.20 3.30
N ASN A 271 -0.60 -23.18 3.86
CA ASN A 271 0.52 -22.96 4.75
C ASN A 271 1.86 -23.13 4.00
N SER A 272 2.91 -22.51 4.51
CA SER A 272 4.24 -22.47 3.90
C SER A 272 5.33 -23.07 4.80
N SER A 273 4.94 -24.01 5.66
CA SER A 273 5.75 -24.43 6.80
C SER A 273 6.56 -25.70 6.52
N ASP A 274 6.53 -26.21 5.30
CA ASP A 274 7.32 -27.37 4.91
C ASP A 274 8.79 -26.99 4.60
N CYS A 275 9.72 -27.64 5.28
CA CYS A 275 11.16 -27.47 5.10
C CYS A 275 11.78 -28.47 4.09
N ASP A 276 11.11 -29.56 3.73
CA ASP A 276 11.49 -30.51 2.67
C ASP A 276 10.26 -31.10 1.96
N ASP A 277 9.73 -30.33 1.00
CA ASP A 277 8.58 -30.61 0.10
C ASP A 277 8.80 -31.82 -0.83
N THR A 278 9.70 -32.73 -0.49
CA THR A 278 9.90 -34.00 -1.18
C THR A 278 9.71 -35.21 -0.26
N LYS A 279 9.47 -35.01 1.03
CA LYS A 279 9.37 -36.04 2.05
C LYS A 279 8.21 -35.78 3.02
N THR A 280 7.16 -36.59 2.90
CA THR A 280 5.98 -36.59 3.78
C THR A 280 6.26 -36.81 5.29
N THR A 281 7.50 -37.10 5.65
CA THR A 281 7.97 -37.33 7.03
C THR A 281 8.74 -36.13 7.58
N VAL A 282 8.82 -35.03 6.83
CA VAL A 282 9.52 -33.80 7.21
C VAL A 282 8.52 -32.65 7.09
N ASN A 283 7.87 -32.31 8.20
CA ASN A 283 6.89 -31.24 8.28
C ASN A 283 6.71 -30.78 9.74
N PRO A 284 6.09 -29.62 10.01
CA PRO A 284 5.93 -29.03 11.35
C PRO A 284 5.30 -29.89 12.44
N THR A 285 4.69 -31.01 12.07
CA THR A 285 4.02 -31.93 12.99
C THR A 285 4.63 -33.33 12.98
N ALA A 286 5.68 -33.55 12.20
CA ALA A 286 6.44 -34.78 12.26
C ALA A 286 7.09 -34.91 13.64
N THR A 287 7.39 -36.14 14.02
CA THR A 287 8.14 -36.41 15.24
C THR A 287 9.59 -36.62 14.84
N GLU A 288 10.51 -35.95 15.53
CA GLU A 288 11.94 -36.17 15.38
C GLU A 288 12.29 -37.66 15.46
N ILE A 289 13.09 -38.10 14.49
CA ILE A 289 13.70 -39.42 14.46
C ILE A 289 15.19 -39.23 14.18
N CYS A 290 16.03 -40.10 14.74
CA CYS A 290 17.47 -39.93 14.59
C CYS A 290 17.97 -40.34 13.21
N ASP A 291 17.76 -39.48 12.22
CA ASP A 291 18.21 -39.65 10.84
C ASP A 291 19.08 -38.48 10.34
N GLY A 292 19.32 -37.49 11.20
CA GLY A 292 20.12 -36.30 10.89
C GLY A 292 19.38 -35.28 10.04
N LEU A 293 18.06 -35.39 9.94
CA LEU A 293 17.17 -34.38 9.40
C LEU A 293 16.51 -33.60 10.54
N ASP A 294 16.05 -32.40 10.23
CA ASP A 294 15.11 -31.66 11.04
C ASP A 294 13.72 -32.10 10.54
N ASN A 295 13.11 -33.08 11.20
CA ASN A 295 11.86 -33.66 10.74
C ASN A 295 10.69 -32.73 11.05
N ASP A 296 10.70 -32.05 12.19
CA ASP A 296 9.62 -31.18 12.64
C ASP A 296 9.77 -29.71 12.21
N CYS A 297 10.77 -29.41 11.39
CA CYS A 297 11.02 -28.11 10.78
C CYS A 297 11.14 -26.96 11.79
N ASP A 298 11.62 -27.23 13.02
CA ASP A 298 11.81 -26.21 14.06
C ASP A 298 13.20 -25.53 13.99
N GLY A 299 14.08 -26.03 13.12
CA GLY A 299 15.45 -25.56 12.91
C GLY A 299 16.50 -26.31 13.72
N LEU A 300 16.13 -27.32 14.50
CA LEU A 300 17.01 -28.15 15.32
C LEU A 300 16.98 -29.60 14.82
N ILE A 301 18.16 -30.16 14.56
CA ILE A 301 18.28 -31.54 14.09
C ILE A 301 18.24 -32.49 15.29
N ASP A 302 17.34 -33.47 15.26
CA ASP A 302 17.20 -34.59 16.20
C ASP A 302 16.86 -34.18 17.67
N ASP A 303 16.51 -32.91 17.99
CA ASP A 303 16.46 -32.38 19.38
C ASP A 303 15.52 -33.15 20.33
N GLY A 304 14.45 -33.75 19.80
CA GLY A 304 13.50 -34.57 20.56
C GLY A 304 13.97 -36.00 20.88
N VAL A 305 15.06 -36.48 20.29
CA VAL A 305 15.52 -37.87 20.39
C VAL A 305 16.96 -38.03 20.89
N LEU A 306 17.67 -36.92 21.14
CA LEU A 306 19.02 -36.96 21.68
C LEU A 306 19.03 -37.42 23.14
N SER A 307 19.89 -38.39 23.43
CA SER A 307 20.25 -38.77 24.80
C SER A 307 21.54 -38.08 25.21
N THR A 308 21.68 -37.75 26.50
CA THR A 308 22.95 -37.26 27.05
C THR A 308 23.84 -38.45 27.39
N TRP A 309 25.08 -38.43 26.91
CA TRP A 309 26.09 -39.42 27.17
C TRP A 309 27.28 -38.77 27.87
N TYR A 310 27.88 -39.48 28.82
CA TYR A 310 28.97 -39.03 29.68
C TYR A 310 30.24 -39.78 29.33
N ARG A 311 31.36 -39.06 29.27
CA ARG A 311 32.64 -39.66 28.89
C ARG A 311 33.06 -40.71 29.91
N ASP A 312 33.48 -41.87 29.42
CA ASP A 312 34.05 -43.01 30.16
C ASP A 312 35.47 -43.23 29.62
N ALA A 313 36.47 -42.64 30.29
CA ALA A 313 37.84 -42.63 29.79
C ALA A 313 38.63 -43.90 30.13
N ASP A 314 38.28 -44.57 31.23
CA ASP A 314 38.98 -45.74 31.72
C ASP A 314 38.27 -47.06 31.38
N GLY A 315 37.03 -46.98 30.87
CA GLY A 315 36.28 -48.07 30.25
C GLY A 315 35.55 -48.96 31.24
N ASP A 316 35.16 -48.45 32.40
CA ASP A 316 34.52 -49.24 33.47
C ASP A 316 32.98 -49.27 33.42
N GLY A 317 32.38 -48.48 32.52
CA GLY A 317 30.95 -48.41 32.32
C GLY A 317 30.24 -47.24 33.01
N TYR A 318 30.96 -46.43 33.79
CA TYR A 318 30.46 -45.22 34.43
C TYR A 318 31.17 -43.99 33.85
N GLY A 319 30.43 -42.90 33.63
CA GLY A 319 30.98 -41.70 33.00
C GLY A 319 30.97 -40.49 33.93
N THR A 320 31.77 -39.48 33.59
CA THR A 320 31.86 -38.23 34.34
C THR A 320 30.84 -37.18 33.90
N THR A 321 30.22 -36.49 34.86
CA THR A 321 29.35 -35.32 34.59
C THR A 321 30.08 -34.12 33.98
N SER A 322 31.42 -34.07 34.09
CA SER A 322 32.25 -32.95 33.62
C SER A 322 32.40 -32.89 32.10
N LEU A 323 32.24 -34.03 31.42
CA LEU A 323 32.37 -34.16 29.97
C LEU A 323 31.19 -34.97 29.45
N LYS A 324 30.25 -34.28 28.82
CA LYS A 324 29.04 -34.86 28.24
C LYS A 324 28.79 -34.40 26.83
N THR A 325 28.13 -35.23 26.05
CA THR A 325 27.68 -34.94 24.69
C THR A 325 26.25 -35.42 24.51
N GLN A 326 25.53 -34.84 23.55
CA GLN A 326 24.24 -35.34 23.12
C GLN A 326 24.40 -36.13 21.83
N ALA A 327 23.76 -37.30 21.77
CA ALA A 327 23.73 -38.17 20.59
C ALA A 327 22.58 -39.18 20.73
N CYS A 328 22.10 -39.72 19.62
CA CYS A 328 21.02 -40.72 19.65
C CYS A 328 21.47 -42.08 20.16
N THR A 329 22.74 -42.42 19.92
CA THR A 329 23.36 -43.65 20.41
C THR A 329 24.68 -43.31 21.08
N ALA A 330 25.12 -44.17 21.99
CA ALA A 330 26.35 -44.01 22.74
C ALA A 330 27.54 -43.77 21.79
N PRO A 331 28.15 -42.57 21.80
CA PRO A 331 29.39 -42.37 21.08
C PRO A 331 30.48 -43.24 21.69
N THR A 332 31.46 -43.64 20.88
CA THR A 332 32.60 -44.41 21.38
C THR A 332 33.30 -43.68 22.52
N GLY A 333 33.47 -44.35 23.66
CA GLY A 333 34.07 -43.77 24.88
C GLY A 333 33.10 -42.94 25.72
N TYR A 334 31.79 -43.12 25.55
CA TYR A 334 30.76 -42.50 26.38
C TYR A 334 29.72 -43.55 26.81
N VAL A 335 29.11 -43.33 27.98
CA VAL A 335 28.08 -44.18 28.59
C VAL A 335 26.93 -43.33 29.13
N ALA A 336 25.77 -43.93 29.39
CA ALA A 336 24.59 -43.20 29.86
C ALA A 336 24.66 -42.88 31.36
N ASP A 337 25.41 -43.68 32.12
CA ASP A 337 25.58 -43.50 33.55
C ASP A 337 26.59 -42.38 33.83
N SER A 338 26.24 -41.47 34.74
CA SER A 338 27.04 -40.27 35.04
C SER A 338 27.61 -40.29 36.46
N THR A 339 27.65 -41.46 37.11
CA THR A 339 27.92 -41.57 38.54
C THR A 339 29.40 -41.81 38.87
N ASP A 340 30.29 -41.75 37.89
CA ASP A 340 31.72 -41.92 38.12
C ASP A 340 32.36 -40.72 38.84
N CYS A 341 32.99 -41.00 39.97
CA CYS A 341 33.74 -40.03 40.76
C CYS A 341 35.22 -39.91 40.33
N ASN A 342 35.76 -40.83 39.51
CA ASN A 342 37.11 -40.76 38.98
C ASN A 342 37.28 -41.43 37.60
N ASP A 343 36.96 -40.67 36.54
CA ASP A 343 37.05 -41.02 35.10
C ASP A 343 38.48 -41.26 34.57
N ALA A 344 39.45 -41.50 35.44
CA ALA A 344 40.80 -41.89 35.09
C ALA A 344 41.22 -43.21 35.74
N ASN A 345 40.38 -43.81 36.57
CA ASN A 345 40.67 -45.05 37.28
C ASN A 345 39.43 -45.94 37.44
N ALA A 346 39.35 -46.97 36.58
CA ALA A 346 38.31 -47.99 36.55
C ALA A 346 38.08 -48.77 37.86
N SER A 347 38.95 -48.62 38.86
CA SER A 347 38.78 -49.24 40.19
C SER A 347 37.99 -48.37 41.16
N ILE A 348 37.80 -47.09 40.86
CA ILE A 348 37.07 -46.11 41.67
C ILE A 348 35.78 -45.80 40.93
N ARG A 349 34.69 -46.46 41.31
CA ARG A 349 33.41 -46.40 40.60
C ARG A 349 32.25 -46.81 41.50
N PRO A 350 31.02 -46.43 41.15
CA PRO A 350 29.80 -46.84 41.85
C PRO A 350 29.76 -48.32 42.21
N GLY A 351 29.67 -48.61 43.51
CA GLY A 351 29.58 -49.97 44.04
C GLY A 351 30.87 -50.80 43.95
N ALA A 352 32.03 -50.17 43.72
CA ALA A 352 33.31 -50.82 43.94
C ALA A 352 33.47 -51.23 45.42
N THR A 353 34.42 -52.13 45.70
CA THR A 353 34.73 -52.51 47.07
C THR A 353 35.70 -51.48 47.66
N GLU A 354 35.35 -50.91 48.80
CA GLU A 354 36.25 -50.04 49.56
C GLU A 354 37.58 -50.74 49.90
N VAL A 355 38.65 -49.99 49.76
CA VAL A 355 40.02 -50.34 50.16
C VAL A 355 40.52 -49.22 51.04
N CYS A 356 41.18 -49.55 52.14
CA CYS A 356 41.66 -48.53 53.07
C CYS A 356 42.87 -47.76 52.52
N ASP A 357 42.61 -46.84 51.59
CA ASP A 357 43.59 -45.99 50.92
C ASP A 357 43.25 -44.49 51.04
N GLY A 358 42.16 -44.16 51.76
CA GLY A 358 41.69 -42.79 51.95
C GLY A 358 41.00 -42.20 50.72
N VAL A 359 40.63 -43.04 49.74
CA VAL A 359 39.82 -42.68 48.58
C VAL A 359 38.47 -43.34 48.72
N ASP A 360 37.40 -42.59 48.44
CA ASP A 360 36.06 -43.15 48.23
C ASP A 360 36.10 -43.98 46.94
N ASN A 361 36.29 -45.30 47.06
CA ASN A 361 36.43 -46.17 45.90
C ASN A 361 35.06 -46.48 45.28
N ASN A 362 34.01 -46.51 46.09
CA ASN A 362 32.67 -46.94 45.69
C ASN A 362 31.77 -45.78 45.24
N CYS A 363 32.27 -44.55 45.28
CA CYS A 363 31.61 -43.30 44.93
C CYS A 363 30.30 -43.04 45.70
N ASP A 364 30.18 -43.48 46.96
CA ASP A 364 28.99 -43.26 47.79
C ASP A 364 29.06 -41.99 48.67
N GLY A 365 30.19 -41.29 48.62
CA GLY A 365 30.47 -40.05 49.36
C GLY A 365 31.07 -40.28 50.75
N LEU A 366 31.33 -41.52 51.13
CA LEU A 366 32.04 -41.91 52.35
C LEU A 366 33.40 -42.51 51.99
N VAL A 367 34.35 -42.42 52.92
CA VAL A 367 35.71 -42.93 52.72
C VAL A 367 35.94 -44.05 53.71
N ASP A 368 36.26 -45.25 53.23
CA ASP A 368 36.65 -46.42 54.01
C ASP A 368 35.58 -46.94 55.01
N GLU A 369 34.30 -46.57 54.88
CA GLU A 369 33.26 -46.68 55.92
C GLU A 369 32.98 -48.12 56.40
N ALA A 370 33.20 -49.12 55.54
CA ALA A 370 33.08 -50.54 55.91
C ALA A 370 34.37 -51.14 56.50
N LEU A 371 35.49 -50.41 56.47
CA LEU A 371 36.82 -50.84 56.93
C LEU A 371 37.29 -50.12 58.19
N LEU A 372 36.71 -48.97 58.51
CA LEU A 372 37.02 -48.21 59.71
C LEU A 372 36.65 -48.98 60.98
N LYS A 373 37.64 -49.18 61.86
CA LYS A 373 37.45 -49.69 63.21
C LYS A 373 37.52 -48.54 64.20
N THR A 374 36.77 -48.64 65.28
CA THR A 374 36.88 -47.70 66.40
C THR A 374 38.06 -48.12 67.28
N TRP A 375 38.97 -47.19 67.53
CA TRP A 375 40.13 -47.34 68.40
C TRP A 375 40.00 -46.38 69.57
N TYR A 376 40.44 -46.81 70.75
CA TYR A 376 40.32 -46.11 72.04
C TYR A 376 41.69 -45.63 72.48
N ARG A 377 41.81 -44.40 72.94
CA ARG A 377 43.11 -43.85 73.35
C ARG A 377 43.65 -44.64 74.55
N ASP A 378 44.94 -44.96 74.48
CA ASP A 378 45.75 -45.61 75.53
C ASP A 378 46.89 -44.64 75.87
N ALA A 379 46.69 -43.81 76.89
CA ALA A 379 47.62 -42.73 77.20
C ALA A 379 48.82 -43.17 78.04
N ASP A 380 48.65 -44.19 78.87
CA ASP A 380 49.67 -44.67 79.79
C ASP A 380 50.39 -45.93 79.29
N GLY A 381 49.91 -46.54 78.21
CA GLY A 381 50.56 -47.59 77.44
C GLY A 381 50.37 -48.99 78.00
N ASP A 382 49.29 -49.25 78.75
CA ASP A 382 49.04 -50.55 79.37
C ASP A 382 48.25 -51.55 78.49
N GLY A 383 47.74 -51.09 77.34
CA GLY A 383 47.01 -51.91 76.38
C GLY A 383 45.49 -51.88 76.54
N TYR A 384 44.95 -51.14 77.50
CA TYR A 384 43.55 -50.81 77.64
C TYR A 384 43.35 -49.34 77.25
N GLY A 385 42.19 -49.02 76.67
CA GLY A 385 41.91 -47.66 76.21
C GLY A 385 40.59 -47.13 76.74
N THR A 386 40.46 -45.82 76.76
CA THR A 386 39.25 -45.14 77.30
C THR A 386 38.14 -44.98 76.25
N VAL A 387 36.90 -45.23 76.66
CA VAL A 387 35.69 -44.94 75.87
C VAL A 387 35.47 -43.43 75.64
N SER A 388 36.11 -42.57 76.43
CA SER A 388 35.90 -41.13 76.37
C SER A 388 36.61 -40.45 75.20
N LEU A 389 37.61 -41.11 74.61
CA LEU A 389 38.31 -40.61 73.44
C LEU A 389 38.55 -41.72 72.42
N THR A 390 37.80 -41.65 71.33
CA THR A 390 37.86 -42.62 70.25
C THR A 390 38.27 -41.97 68.94
N THR A 391 38.90 -42.75 68.07
CA THR A 391 39.12 -42.40 66.66
C THR A 391 38.73 -43.56 65.76
N GLN A 392 38.42 -43.29 64.50
CA GLN A 392 38.15 -44.31 63.50
C GLN A 392 39.31 -44.40 62.52
N ALA A 393 39.83 -45.60 62.33
CA ALA A 393 40.91 -45.89 61.39
C ALA A 393 40.92 -47.39 61.05
N CYS A 394 41.47 -47.78 59.91
CA CYS A 394 41.54 -49.19 59.51
C CYS A 394 42.56 -49.99 60.34
N THR A 395 43.63 -49.32 60.75
CA THR A 395 44.69 -49.88 61.59
C THR A 395 44.84 -49.03 62.85
N ALA A 396 45.38 -49.63 63.92
CA ALA A 396 45.58 -48.97 65.20
C ALA A 396 46.43 -47.71 65.03
N PRO A 397 45.89 -46.50 65.27
CA PRO A 397 46.70 -45.30 65.31
C PRO A 397 47.66 -45.37 66.50
N ALA A 398 48.80 -44.70 66.40
CA ALA A 398 49.75 -44.63 67.52
C ALA A 398 49.06 -44.02 68.77
N GLY A 399 49.20 -44.70 69.91
CA GLY A 399 48.57 -44.30 71.18
C GLY A 399 47.08 -44.65 71.29
N TYR A 400 46.59 -45.58 70.46
CA TYR A 400 45.24 -46.13 70.55
C TYR A 400 45.26 -47.67 70.47
N VAL A 401 44.30 -48.31 71.14
CA VAL A 401 44.13 -49.76 71.20
C VAL A 401 42.67 -50.15 70.93
N ALA A 402 42.41 -51.40 70.59
CA ALA A 402 41.05 -51.88 70.29
C ALA A 402 40.23 -52.14 71.56
N ASN A 403 40.91 -52.35 72.69
CA ASN A 403 40.29 -52.61 73.97
C ASN A 403 39.80 -51.29 74.59
N ASN A 404 38.59 -51.29 75.14
CA ASN A 404 37.92 -50.09 75.63
C ASN A 404 37.59 -50.13 77.13
N SER A 405 38.28 -51.00 77.87
CA SER A 405 37.89 -51.37 79.23
C SER A 405 38.68 -50.61 80.31
N ASP A 406 39.39 -49.55 79.95
CA ASP A 406 40.18 -48.77 80.90
C ASP A 406 39.30 -47.78 81.69
N CYS A 407 39.39 -47.84 83.02
CA CYS A 407 38.71 -46.91 83.93
C CYS A 407 39.55 -45.69 84.35
N ASP A 408 40.88 -45.72 84.18
CA ASP A 408 41.79 -44.58 84.41
C ASP A 408 42.98 -44.60 83.42
N ASP A 409 42.72 -44.05 82.22
CA ASP A 409 43.67 -43.87 81.11
C ASP A 409 44.83 -42.89 81.40
N THR A 410 45.16 -42.67 82.67
CA THR A 410 46.35 -41.92 83.09
C THR A 410 47.27 -42.74 84.00
N ARG A 411 46.85 -43.95 84.38
CA ARG A 411 47.53 -44.82 85.34
C ARG A 411 47.56 -46.27 84.84
N SER A 412 48.70 -46.69 84.31
CA SER A 412 48.94 -48.06 83.80
C SER A 412 48.85 -49.20 84.84
N ALA A 413 48.60 -48.86 86.10
CA ALA A 413 48.34 -49.81 87.18
C ALA A 413 46.85 -49.94 87.50
N VAL A 414 45.98 -49.25 86.77
CA VAL A 414 44.53 -49.21 86.97
C VAL A 414 43.88 -49.68 85.65
N ASN A 415 43.65 -50.98 85.52
CA ASN A 415 43.05 -51.60 84.35
C ASN A 415 42.45 -52.97 84.70
N PRO A 416 41.58 -53.55 83.86
CA PRO A 416 40.91 -54.85 84.10
C PRO A 416 41.77 -56.09 84.39
N ALA A 417 43.08 -56.00 84.21
CA ALA A 417 44.02 -57.07 84.53
C ALA A 417 44.99 -56.71 85.67
N ALA A 418 44.87 -55.52 86.24
CA ALA A 418 45.59 -55.15 87.44
C ALA A 418 45.11 -55.99 88.62
N ALA A 419 45.95 -56.08 89.65
CA ALA A 419 45.57 -56.68 90.92
C ALA A 419 45.28 -55.56 91.90
N GLU A 420 44.23 -55.71 92.71
CA GLU A 420 43.92 -54.77 93.77
C GLU A 420 45.11 -54.51 94.70
N VAL A 421 45.31 -53.23 94.97
CA VAL A 421 46.25 -52.69 95.93
C VAL A 421 45.44 -51.86 96.90
N CYS A 422 45.73 -51.98 98.19
CA CYS A 422 44.97 -51.28 99.23
C CYS A 422 45.28 -49.77 99.26
N ASP A 423 44.81 -49.02 98.27
CA ASP A 423 45.06 -47.60 98.03
C ASP A 423 43.77 -46.76 97.86
N ASN A 424 42.59 -47.37 98.06
CA ASN A 424 41.25 -46.81 97.85
C ASN A 424 40.96 -46.46 96.39
N ILE A 425 41.60 -47.13 95.45
CA ILE A 425 41.32 -47.05 94.03
C ILE A 425 40.89 -48.44 93.58
N ASP A 426 39.83 -48.49 92.79
CA ASP A 426 39.44 -49.67 92.01
C ASP A 426 40.54 -49.90 90.96
N ASN A 427 41.52 -50.76 91.25
CA ASN A 427 42.67 -50.96 90.37
C ASN A 427 42.30 -51.88 89.21
N ASP A 428 41.43 -52.87 89.44
CA ASP A 428 41.03 -53.83 88.42
C ASP A 428 39.76 -53.45 87.65
N CYS A 429 39.27 -52.23 87.85
CA CYS A 429 38.12 -51.66 87.14
C CYS A 429 36.85 -52.53 87.20
N ASP A 430 36.67 -53.36 88.23
CA ASP A 430 35.50 -54.22 88.39
C ASP A 430 34.31 -53.52 89.10
N GLY A 431 34.53 -52.30 89.60
CA GLY A 431 33.57 -51.47 90.30
C GLY A 431 33.58 -51.63 91.82
N LEU A 432 34.47 -52.46 92.38
CA LEU A 432 34.75 -52.61 93.80
C LEU A 432 36.08 -51.92 94.14
N ILE A 433 36.32 -51.63 95.42
CA ILE A 433 37.53 -50.92 95.86
C ILE A 433 38.24 -51.78 96.90
N ASP A 434 39.52 -52.06 96.64
CA ASP A 434 40.45 -52.79 97.51
C ASP A 434 39.99 -54.23 97.83
N GLU A 435 39.10 -54.83 97.06
CA GLU A 435 38.59 -56.17 97.35
C GLU A 435 39.70 -57.24 97.22
N GLY A 436 39.53 -58.34 97.95
CA GLY A 436 40.57 -59.36 98.04
C GLY A 436 41.82 -58.97 98.86
N VAL A 437 42.10 -57.67 99.08
CA VAL A 437 43.23 -57.18 99.89
C VAL A 437 42.83 -56.59 101.24
N LEU A 438 41.55 -56.28 101.47
CA LEU A 438 41.04 -55.88 102.79
C LEU A 438 41.24 -56.98 103.85
N LYS A 439 41.72 -56.58 105.03
CA LYS A 439 41.79 -57.45 106.21
C LYS A 439 40.58 -57.23 107.09
N THR A 440 40.09 -58.32 107.70
CA THR A 440 39.04 -58.24 108.72
C THR A 440 39.65 -57.89 110.08
N TRP A 441 39.11 -56.86 110.72
CA TRP A 441 39.48 -56.38 112.05
C TRP A 441 38.29 -56.49 112.99
N TYR A 442 38.55 -56.75 114.27
CA TYR A 442 37.57 -57.04 115.32
C TYR A 442 37.58 -55.93 116.37
N ARG A 443 36.43 -55.43 116.81
CA ARG A 443 36.35 -54.30 117.75
C ARG A 443 36.94 -54.66 119.11
N ASP A 444 37.74 -53.77 119.68
CA ASP A 444 38.33 -53.84 121.02
C ASP A 444 37.79 -52.63 121.81
N ALA A 445 36.71 -52.84 122.57
CA ALA A 445 35.93 -51.76 123.16
C ALA A 445 36.51 -51.25 124.48
N ASP A 446 37.22 -52.10 125.23
CA ASP A 446 37.80 -51.78 126.53
C ASP A 446 39.32 -51.58 126.49
N GLY A 447 39.97 -51.89 125.37
CA GLY A 447 41.35 -51.53 125.05
C GLY A 447 42.39 -52.55 125.57
N ASP A 448 42.00 -53.79 125.80
CA ASP A 448 42.86 -54.85 126.35
C ASP A 448 43.74 -55.54 125.28
N GLY A 449 43.47 -55.29 123.99
CA GLY A 449 44.19 -55.85 122.85
C GLY A 449 43.54 -57.11 122.24
N TYR A 450 42.37 -57.51 122.71
CA TYR A 450 41.59 -58.63 122.18
C TYR A 450 40.26 -58.15 121.58
N GLY A 451 39.87 -58.71 120.44
CA GLY A 451 38.71 -58.22 119.70
C GLY A 451 37.48 -59.14 119.78
N THR A 452 36.28 -58.58 119.67
CA THR A 452 35.03 -59.36 119.59
C THR A 452 34.72 -59.83 118.17
N SER A 453 34.36 -61.11 118.02
CA SER A 453 33.91 -61.70 116.74
C SER A 453 32.54 -61.18 116.25
N SER A 454 31.78 -60.50 117.12
CA SER A 454 30.42 -60.04 116.83
C SER A 454 30.36 -58.69 116.09
N LEU A 455 31.45 -57.92 116.10
CA LEU A 455 31.55 -56.65 115.41
C LEU A 455 32.86 -56.56 114.64
N THR A 456 32.77 -56.73 113.34
CA THR A 456 33.92 -56.71 112.43
C THR A 456 33.84 -55.56 111.45
N THR A 457 34.99 -55.07 111.02
CA THR A 457 35.10 -54.19 109.86
C THR A 457 36.21 -54.67 108.93
N GLN A 458 36.17 -54.28 107.67
CA GLN A 458 37.22 -54.56 106.70
C GLN A 458 37.98 -53.27 106.40
N ALA A 459 39.31 -53.33 106.48
CA ALA A 459 40.18 -52.18 106.22
C ALA A 459 41.61 -52.63 105.89
N CYS A 460 42.34 -51.81 105.13
CA CYS A 460 43.75 -52.03 104.78
C CYS A 460 44.68 -52.09 106.00
N SER A 461 44.37 -51.30 107.03
CA SER A 461 45.16 -51.18 108.25
C SER A 461 44.23 -51.17 109.46
N VAL A 462 44.79 -51.43 110.64
CA VAL A 462 44.04 -51.53 111.90
C VAL A 462 43.22 -50.25 112.14
N PRO A 463 41.87 -50.32 112.11
CA PRO A 463 41.03 -49.19 112.45
C PRO A 463 41.16 -48.85 113.93
N SER A 464 41.00 -47.58 114.29
CA SER A 464 41.04 -47.17 115.70
C SER A 464 39.95 -47.88 116.51
N GLY A 465 40.34 -48.51 117.63
CA GLY A 465 39.44 -49.32 118.47
C GLY A 465 39.16 -50.72 117.93
N TYR A 466 40.00 -51.25 117.04
CA TYR A 466 39.93 -52.61 116.52
C TYR A 466 41.30 -53.30 116.61
N VAL A 467 41.32 -54.64 116.63
CA VAL A 467 42.51 -55.50 116.65
C VAL A 467 42.38 -56.67 115.67
N ALA A 468 43.48 -57.37 115.38
CA ALA A 468 43.53 -58.43 114.36
C ALA A 468 43.00 -59.79 114.85
N ASN A 469 42.85 -59.98 116.16
CA ASN A 469 42.40 -61.24 116.75
C ASN A 469 40.94 -61.11 117.20
N ASN A 470 40.27 -62.26 117.38
CA ASN A 470 38.85 -62.34 117.73
C ASN A 470 38.59 -63.12 119.03
N THR A 471 39.55 -63.07 119.97
CA THR A 471 39.58 -63.98 121.11
C THR A 471 38.98 -63.41 122.39
N ASP A 472 38.34 -62.24 122.34
CA ASP A 472 37.70 -61.65 123.50
C ASP A 472 36.35 -62.32 123.81
N CYS A 473 36.12 -62.62 125.10
CA CYS A 473 34.95 -63.27 125.64
C CYS A 473 34.06 -62.36 126.51
N ASP A 474 34.49 -61.14 126.88
CA ASP A 474 33.70 -60.10 127.57
C ASP A 474 34.22 -58.69 127.23
N ASP A 475 33.83 -58.18 126.04
CA ASP A 475 34.20 -56.86 125.44
C ASP A 475 33.61 -55.64 126.17
N THR A 476 33.47 -55.74 127.49
CA THR A 476 32.97 -54.68 128.36
C THR A 476 33.85 -54.42 129.59
N ARG A 477 34.93 -55.19 129.78
CA ARG A 477 35.79 -55.15 130.97
C ARG A 477 37.24 -55.55 130.64
N ALA A 478 38.10 -54.53 130.62
CA ALA A 478 39.55 -54.63 130.38
C ALA A 478 40.33 -55.52 131.36
#